data_AF-A0A1F5CTT1-F1
#
_entry.id   AF-A0A1F5CTT1-F1
#
_cell.length_a   1.000
_cell.length_b   1.000
_cell.length_c   1.000
_cell.angle_alpha   90.00
_cell.angle_beta   90.00
_cell.angle_gamma   90.00
#
_symmetry.space_group_name_H-M   'P 1'
#
loop_
_entity.id
_entity.type
_entity.pdbx_description
1 polymer ?
#
loop_
_entity_poly.entity_id
_entity_poly.type
_entity_poly.pdbx_seq_one_letter_code
_entity_poly.pdbx_strand_id
1 'polypeptide(L)'
;MGEADLIQDRVKRSYFLIRSEVDRTKAWEEAERHKTHAFGRLKFFHRPDPDEITCTEFKMYYEPYILIHGSKEIRERSRLNSKDGPLLDVSSGVDDFHEMDVVLILNKAGKEVDDPSPFNSLTGLSRTFYEEHREEFLKSDVSVRKAIETFRGLHNKGKNEASIIVNSHIHHIRIVYVPIFYAKYCWKKTGEHRIIKVDGRNCKSEVYTL
;
A
#
# COMPACT_ATOMS: atom_id res chain seq x y z
N MET A 1 4.43 25.20 -19.66
CA MET A 1 4.90 23.81 -19.47
C MET A 1 6.13 23.91 -18.60
N GLY A 2 6.01 23.59 -17.31
CA GLY A 2 7.04 23.91 -16.31
C GLY A 2 8.08 22.80 -16.20
N GLU A 3 9.29 23.17 -15.81
CA GLU A 3 10.47 22.30 -15.60
C GLU A 3 10.19 21.08 -14.69
N ALA A 4 9.15 21.15 -13.84
CA ALA A 4 8.66 20.04 -13.03
C ALA A 4 8.02 18.88 -13.82
N ASP A 5 7.53 19.12 -15.05
CA ASP A 5 6.98 18.07 -15.93
C ASP A 5 8.11 17.27 -16.62
N LEU A 6 9.30 17.85 -16.79
CA LEU A 6 10.45 17.17 -17.43
C LEU A 6 11.12 16.14 -16.52
N ILE A 7 10.98 16.26 -15.20
CA ILE A 7 11.53 15.29 -14.23
C ILE A 7 10.64 14.03 -14.12
N GLN A 8 9.35 14.11 -14.52
CA GLN A 8 8.42 12.97 -14.44
C GLN A 8 8.78 11.79 -15.37
N ASP A 9 9.56 12.03 -16.42
CA ASP A 9 9.81 11.04 -17.48
C ASP A 9 11.04 10.12 -17.26
N ARG A 10 11.83 10.35 -16.21
CA ARG A 10 13.06 9.55 -15.99
C ARG A 10 12.99 8.52 -14.86
N VAL A 11 11.92 8.50 -14.07
CA VAL A 11 11.81 7.53 -12.97
C VAL A 11 11.48 6.15 -13.55
N LYS A 12 12.43 5.23 -13.44
CA LYS A 12 12.28 3.85 -13.93
C LYS A 12 11.09 3.18 -13.24
N ARG A 13 10.13 2.74 -14.05
CA ARG A 13 8.97 1.95 -13.61
C ARG A 13 9.25 0.47 -13.85
N SER A 14 8.85 -0.35 -12.90
CA SER A 14 8.95 -1.81 -13.00
C SER A 14 7.69 -2.46 -12.48
N TYR A 15 7.33 -3.61 -13.07
CA TYR A 15 6.11 -4.33 -12.76
C TYR A 15 6.47 -5.70 -12.24
N PHE A 16 5.87 -6.07 -11.11
CA PHE A 16 6.11 -7.34 -10.46
C PHE A 16 4.81 -8.02 -10.12
N LEU A 17 4.90 -9.34 -10.04
CA LEU A 17 3.84 -10.22 -9.61
C LEU A 17 4.33 -10.99 -8.39
N ILE A 18 3.49 -11.04 -7.36
CA ILE A 18 3.67 -11.98 -6.25
C ILE A 18 2.91 -13.25 -6.61
N ARG A 19 3.56 -14.39 -6.47
CA ARG A 19 2.91 -15.69 -6.65
C ARG A 19 1.99 -15.97 -5.46
N SER A 20 0.87 -16.62 -5.72
CA SER A 20 0.00 -17.10 -4.65
C SER A 20 0.70 -18.25 -3.93
N GLU A 21 0.80 -18.15 -2.60
CA GLU A 21 1.25 -19.25 -1.71
C GLU A 21 0.06 -20.04 -1.16
N VAL A 22 -1.14 -19.48 -1.32
CA VAL A 22 -2.42 -20.07 -0.94
C VAL A 22 -3.10 -20.59 -2.19
N ASP A 23 -3.50 -21.86 -2.17
CA ASP A 23 -4.32 -22.44 -3.22
C ASP A 23 -5.80 -22.03 -3.10
N ARG A 24 -6.56 -22.28 -4.17
CA ARG A 24 -7.97 -21.93 -4.27
C ARG A 24 -8.82 -22.59 -3.17
N THR A 25 -8.51 -23.81 -2.76
CA THR A 25 -9.28 -24.58 -1.77
C THR A 25 -9.11 -23.96 -0.39
N LYS A 26 -7.87 -23.69 0.03
CA LYS A 26 -7.59 -23.00 1.29
C LYS A 26 -8.23 -21.62 1.36
N ALA A 27 -8.12 -20.84 0.28
CA ALA A 27 -8.74 -19.52 0.23
C ALA A 27 -10.28 -19.59 0.33
N TRP A 28 -10.89 -20.63 -0.25
CA TRP A 28 -12.32 -20.88 -0.13
C TRP A 28 -12.73 -21.24 1.30
N GLU A 29 -12.03 -22.19 1.93
CA GLU A 29 -12.28 -22.60 3.33
C GLU A 29 -12.18 -21.40 4.28
N GLU A 30 -11.20 -20.53 4.04
CA GLU A 30 -11.02 -19.30 4.80
C GLU A 30 -12.18 -18.31 4.65
N ALA A 31 -12.69 -18.14 3.43
CA ALA A 31 -13.83 -17.29 3.16
C ALA A 31 -15.12 -17.87 3.78
N GLU A 32 -15.35 -19.17 3.63
CA GLU A 32 -16.50 -19.87 4.22
C GLU A 32 -16.52 -19.76 5.75
N ARG A 33 -15.35 -19.87 6.40
CA ARG A 33 -15.20 -19.68 7.85
C ARG A 33 -15.69 -18.30 8.33
N HIS A 34 -15.56 -17.28 7.49
CA HIS A 34 -15.88 -15.89 7.84
C HIS A 34 -17.22 -15.39 7.29
N LYS A 35 -17.95 -16.20 6.50
CA LYS A 35 -19.16 -15.77 5.79
C LYS A 35 -20.26 -15.23 6.71
N THR A 36 -20.53 -15.88 7.84
CA THR A 36 -21.56 -15.41 8.79
C THR A 36 -21.13 -14.15 9.52
N HIS A 37 -19.85 -14.08 9.92
CA HIS A 37 -19.29 -12.91 10.58
C HIS A 37 -19.35 -11.66 9.68
N ALA A 38 -19.23 -11.83 8.36
CA ALA A 38 -19.30 -10.73 7.41
C ALA A 38 -20.62 -9.94 7.48
N PHE A 39 -21.71 -10.57 7.92
CA PHE A 39 -23.04 -9.95 8.07
C PHE A 39 -23.37 -9.57 9.53
N GLY A 40 -22.47 -9.84 10.48
CA GLY A 40 -22.75 -9.72 11.92
C GLY A 40 -22.71 -8.31 12.51
N ARG A 41 -22.50 -7.25 11.70
CA ARG A 41 -22.18 -5.89 12.19
C ARG A 41 -23.37 -5.06 12.69
N LEU A 42 -24.62 -5.48 12.49
CA LEU A 42 -25.78 -4.80 13.08
C LEU A 42 -26.21 -5.52 14.36
N LYS A 43 -25.85 -4.94 15.52
CA LYS A 43 -26.18 -5.47 16.87
C LYS A 43 -27.70 -5.58 17.15
N PHE A 44 -28.56 -5.17 16.22
CA PHE A 44 -30.01 -5.08 16.40
C PHE A 44 -30.84 -5.98 15.48
N PHE A 45 -30.22 -6.67 14.50
CA PHE A 45 -30.92 -7.58 13.58
C PHE A 45 -30.40 -9.01 13.71
N HIS A 46 -31.25 -10.00 13.39
CA HIS A 46 -30.87 -11.40 13.32
C HIS A 46 -29.66 -11.59 12.41
N ARG A 47 -28.66 -12.32 12.91
CA ARG A 47 -27.55 -12.79 12.06
C ARG A 47 -28.08 -13.87 11.11
N PRO A 48 -27.65 -13.88 9.84
CA PRO A 48 -28.01 -14.97 8.94
C PRO A 48 -27.45 -16.29 9.43
N ASP A 49 -28.25 -17.35 9.29
CA ASP A 49 -27.74 -18.71 9.37
C ASP A 49 -26.82 -18.99 8.18
N PRO A 50 -25.82 -19.88 8.31
CA PRO A 50 -24.90 -20.21 7.22
C PRO A 50 -25.58 -20.57 5.90
N ASP A 51 -26.76 -21.22 5.95
CA ASP A 51 -27.51 -21.69 4.78
C ASP A 51 -28.33 -20.58 4.10
N GLU A 52 -28.54 -19.45 4.79
CA GLU A 52 -29.14 -18.24 4.22
C GLU A 52 -28.13 -17.41 3.41
N ILE A 53 -26.84 -17.74 3.50
CA ILE A 53 -25.76 -17.05 2.82
C ILE A 53 -25.30 -17.90 1.64
N THR A 54 -25.19 -17.31 0.46
CA THR A 54 -24.69 -18.00 -0.72
C THR A 54 -23.56 -17.24 -1.36
N CYS A 55 -22.49 -17.96 -1.69
CA CYS A 55 -21.42 -17.41 -2.50
C CYS A 55 -21.89 -17.28 -3.95
N THR A 56 -21.98 -16.06 -4.45
CA THR A 56 -22.37 -15.77 -5.84
C THR A 56 -21.17 -15.71 -6.76
N GLU A 57 -19.98 -15.47 -6.23
CA GLU A 57 -18.75 -15.37 -7.02
C GLU A 57 -17.53 -15.70 -6.15
N PHE A 58 -16.62 -16.51 -6.69
CA PHE A 58 -15.32 -16.76 -6.09
C PHE A 58 -14.22 -16.77 -7.16
N LYS A 59 -13.47 -15.68 -7.20
CA LYS A 59 -12.47 -15.41 -8.25
C LYS A 59 -11.22 -14.77 -7.66
N MET A 60 -10.07 -15.10 -8.24
CA MET A 60 -8.80 -14.46 -7.89
C MET A 60 -8.58 -13.23 -8.76
N TYR A 61 -8.09 -12.16 -8.15
CA TYR A 61 -7.68 -10.94 -8.81
C TYR A 61 -6.29 -10.53 -8.34
N TYR A 62 -5.62 -9.72 -9.14
CA TYR A 62 -4.32 -9.15 -8.85
C TYR A 62 -4.48 -7.68 -8.45
N GLU A 63 -4.36 -7.39 -7.14
CA GLU A 63 -4.45 -6.04 -6.60
C GLU A 63 -3.13 -5.28 -6.73
N PRO A 64 -3.13 -4.05 -7.28
CA PRO A 64 -1.91 -3.26 -7.43
C PRO A 64 -1.54 -2.54 -6.13
N TYR A 65 -0.25 -2.60 -5.81
CA TYR A 65 0.42 -1.77 -4.83
C TYR A 65 1.49 -0.93 -5.54
N ILE A 66 1.57 0.35 -5.18
CA ILE A 66 2.60 1.26 -5.69
C ILE A 66 3.68 1.40 -4.62
N LEU A 67 4.88 0.97 -4.95
CA LEU A 67 6.06 1.14 -4.11
C LEU A 67 6.92 2.25 -4.69
N ILE A 68 7.22 3.24 -3.85
CA ILE A 68 8.15 4.31 -4.18
C ILE A 68 9.34 4.16 -3.26
N HIS A 69 10.50 3.92 -3.87
CA HIS A 69 11.77 3.92 -3.17
C HIS A 69 12.51 5.21 -3.54
N GLY A 70 12.90 5.95 -2.52
CA GLY A 70 13.59 7.20 -2.67
C GLY A 70 14.46 7.47 -1.46
N SER A 71 15.14 8.61 -1.49
CA SER A 71 15.88 9.12 -0.36
C SER A 71 15.38 10.53 -0.01
N LYS A 72 15.61 10.91 1.24
CA LYS A 72 15.30 12.23 1.75
C LYS A 72 16.53 12.82 2.40
N GLU A 73 16.85 14.04 2.00
CA GLU A 73 17.89 14.82 2.64
C GLU A 73 17.26 15.57 3.82
N ILE A 74 17.79 15.31 5.00
CA ILE A 74 17.31 15.87 6.27
C ILE A 74 18.40 16.78 6.81
N ARG A 75 18.03 18.01 7.13
CA ARG A 75 18.87 18.97 7.84
C ARG A 75 18.45 19.02 9.30
N GLU A 76 19.37 18.71 10.21
CA GLU A 76 19.15 18.88 11.63
C GLU A 76 19.58 20.28 12.10
N ARG A 77 18.77 20.94 12.92
CA ARG A 77 19.16 22.16 13.62
C ARG A 77 19.85 21.78 14.92
N SER A 78 21.16 21.94 14.96
CA SER A 78 21.95 21.83 16.19
C SER A 78 21.47 22.87 17.21
N ARG A 79 20.87 22.42 18.32
CA ARG A 79 20.56 23.29 19.47
C ARG A 79 21.87 23.58 20.22
N LEU A 80 22.50 24.71 19.92
CA LEU A 80 23.53 25.29 20.80
C LEU A 80 22.85 25.75 22.10
N ASN A 81 22.77 24.86 23.08
CA ASN A 81 22.44 25.23 24.45
C ASN A 81 23.68 25.88 25.09
N SER A 82 23.85 27.19 24.93
CA SER A 82 24.80 27.95 25.75
C SER A 82 24.12 28.33 27.07
N LYS A 83 24.37 27.58 28.14
CA LYS A 83 24.37 28.13 29.49
C LYS A 83 25.82 28.06 29.98
N ASP A 84 26.41 29.25 30.13
CA ASP A 84 27.72 29.53 30.73
C ASP A 84 28.96 29.44 29.81
N GLY A 85 29.42 30.60 29.30
CA GLY A 85 30.75 30.76 28.69
C GLY A 85 30.87 31.98 27.74
N PRO A 86 32.00 32.72 27.73
CA PRO A 86 32.11 34.02 27.06
C PRO A 86 32.20 33.90 25.53
N LEU A 87 31.79 34.98 24.84
CA LEU A 87 31.85 35.13 23.38
C LEU A 87 33.22 34.72 22.82
N LEU A 88 33.26 33.56 22.17
CA LEU A 88 34.32 33.15 21.25
C LEU A 88 33.67 32.63 19.97
N ASP A 89 34.11 33.26 18.88
CA ASP A 89 34.07 32.88 17.47
C ASP A 89 32.81 32.18 16.92
N VAL A 90 32.07 32.93 16.09
CA VAL A 90 31.01 32.42 15.20
C VAL A 90 31.68 31.66 14.05
N SER A 91 32.31 30.53 14.35
CA SER A 91 32.78 29.59 13.35
C SER A 91 31.71 28.53 13.12
N SER A 92 31.09 28.63 11.94
CA SER A 92 30.43 27.55 11.20
C SER A 92 29.69 26.51 12.06
N GLY A 93 28.42 26.78 12.38
CA GLY A 93 27.49 25.66 12.59
C GLY A 93 27.50 24.83 11.32
N VAL A 94 28.20 23.68 11.33
CA VAL A 94 28.13 22.70 10.25
C VAL A 94 26.70 22.19 10.31
N ASP A 95 25.90 22.59 9.33
CA ASP A 95 24.60 21.97 9.13
C ASP A 95 24.85 20.49 8.82
N ASP A 96 24.47 19.61 9.75
CA ASP A 96 24.55 18.18 9.52
C ASP A 96 23.40 17.76 8.59
N PHE A 97 23.77 17.29 7.40
CA PHE A 97 22.86 16.72 6.42
C PHE A 97 22.94 15.20 6.49
N HIS A 98 21.79 14.56 6.62
CA HIS A 98 21.66 13.12 6.59
C HIS A 98 20.74 12.69 5.45
N GLU A 99 21.19 11.73 4.66
CA GLU A 99 20.34 11.06 3.67
C GLU A 99 19.66 9.86 4.33
N MET A 100 18.34 9.80 4.25
CA MET A 100 17.53 8.71 4.78
C MET A 100 16.80 8.02 3.64
N ASP A 101 16.99 6.71 3.49
CA ASP A 101 16.20 5.90 2.59
C ASP A 101 14.76 5.82 3.06
N VAL A 102 13.82 6.03 2.14
CA VAL A 102 12.38 6.03 2.42
C VAL A 102 11.68 5.13 1.42
N VAL A 103 10.87 4.23 1.95
CA VAL A 103 9.95 3.39 1.17
C VAL A 103 8.53 3.81 1.50
N LEU A 104 7.78 4.23 0.48
CA LEU A 104 6.34 4.44 0.59
C LEU A 104 5.62 3.31 -0.16
N ILE A 105 4.70 2.64 0.52
CA ILE A 105 3.83 1.63 -0.06
C ILE A 105 2.41 2.16 -0.04
N LEU A 106 1.78 2.27 -1.22
CA LEU A 106 0.39 2.65 -1.37
C LEU A 106 -0.42 1.46 -1.88
N ASN A 107 -1.57 1.18 -1.25
CA ASN A 107 -2.52 0.22 -1.78
C ASN A 107 -3.25 0.77 -3.02
N LYS A 108 -4.14 -0.05 -3.61
CA LYS A 108 -4.96 0.34 -4.78
C LYS A 108 -5.67 1.70 -4.61
N ALA A 109 -6.16 2.00 -3.40
CA ALA A 109 -6.89 3.22 -3.07
C ALA A 109 -5.97 4.43 -2.75
N GLY A 110 -4.65 4.24 -2.75
CA GLY A 110 -3.68 5.29 -2.42
C GLY A 110 -3.43 5.48 -0.93
N LYS A 111 -3.88 4.55 -0.08
CA LYS A 111 -3.62 4.59 1.35
C LYS A 111 -2.25 3.97 1.63
N GLU A 112 -1.48 4.63 2.49
CA GLU A 112 -0.21 4.14 3.02
C GLU A 112 -0.43 2.83 3.80
N VAL A 113 0.46 1.86 3.57
CA VAL A 113 0.47 0.55 4.24
C VAL A 113 1.82 0.34 4.88
N ASP A 114 1.83 0.05 6.18
CA ASP A 114 3.05 -0.06 7.00
C ASP A 114 3.79 -1.40 6.85
N ASP A 115 3.19 -2.38 6.16
CA ASP A 115 3.73 -3.74 6.06
C ASP A 115 4.48 -3.96 4.73
N PRO A 116 5.83 -3.97 4.74
CA PRO A 116 6.64 -4.27 3.55
C PRO A 116 6.82 -5.78 3.31
N SER A 117 6.31 -6.65 4.18
CA SER A 117 6.42 -8.12 4.02
C SER A 117 5.92 -8.70 2.69
N PRO A 118 4.97 -8.10 1.92
CA PRO A 118 4.59 -8.64 0.62
C PRO A 118 5.75 -8.72 -0.39
N PHE A 119 6.81 -7.94 -0.21
CA PHE A 119 7.69 -7.57 -1.31
C PHE A 119 9.06 -8.26 -1.30
N ASN A 120 9.21 -9.31 -0.48
CA ASN A 120 10.48 -10.04 -0.35
C ASN A 120 10.73 -11.02 -1.51
N SER A 121 9.68 -11.48 -2.18
CA SER A 121 9.75 -12.41 -3.31
C SER A 121 9.00 -11.85 -4.52
N LEU A 122 9.69 -11.00 -5.28
CA LEU A 122 9.12 -10.36 -6.47
C LEU A 122 9.53 -11.12 -7.73
N THR A 123 8.55 -11.61 -8.49
CA THR A 123 8.79 -12.11 -9.84
C THR A 123 8.49 -11.01 -10.83
N GLY A 124 9.37 -10.76 -11.81
CA GLY A 124 9.08 -9.80 -12.88
C GLY A 124 7.79 -10.19 -13.61
N LEU A 125 6.89 -9.23 -13.83
CA LEU A 125 5.65 -9.50 -14.54
C LEU A 125 5.95 -9.76 -16.02
N SER A 126 5.73 -10.99 -16.48
CA SER A 126 5.81 -11.30 -17.92
C SER A 126 4.68 -10.59 -18.66
N ARG A 127 5.01 -10.03 -19.83
CA ARG A 127 4.04 -9.42 -20.72
C ARG A 127 2.97 -10.41 -21.18
N THR A 128 3.36 -11.64 -21.52
CA THR A 128 2.43 -12.69 -21.98
C THR A 128 1.41 -13.02 -20.90
N PHE A 129 1.87 -13.22 -19.67
CA PHE A 129 1.00 -13.50 -18.53
C PHE A 129 0.00 -12.37 -18.28
N TYR A 130 0.46 -11.11 -18.34
CA TYR A 130 -0.44 -9.96 -18.19
C TYR A 130 -1.50 -9.90 -19.29
N GLU A 131 -1.13 -10.17 -20.55
CA GLU A 131 -2.07 -10.14 -21.67
C GLU A 131 -3.11 -11.28 -21.57
N GLU A 132 -2.70 -12.47 -21.16
CA GLU A 132 -3.57 -13.64 -20.94
C GLU A 132 -4.55 -13.44 -19.78
N HIS A 133 -4.11 -12.79 -18.70
CA HIS A 133 -4.88 -12.63 -17.46
C HIS A 133 -5.41 -11.21 -17.26
N ARG A 134 -5.43 -10.37 -18.31
CA ARG A 134 -5.65 -8.91 -18.20
C ARG A 134 -6.89 -8.51 -17.39
N GLU A 135 -7.96 -9.29 -17.47
CA GLU A 135 -9.23 -9.03 -16.75
C GLU A 135 -9.14 -9.31 -15.25
N GLU A 136 -8.14 -10.05 -14.80
CA GLU A 136 -7.87 -10.36 -13.40
C GLU A 136 -7.01 -9.26 -12.74
N PHE A 137 -6.35 -8.41 -13.52
CA PHE A 137 -5.54 -7.30 -13.02
C PHE A 137 -6.42 -6.09 -12.70
N LEU A 138 -6.50 -5.75 -11.41
CA LEU A 138 -7.20 -4.54 -11.00
C LEU A 138 -6.34 -3.32 -11.30
N LYS A 139 -7.00 -2.24 -11.71
CA LYS A 139 -6.34 -0.94 -11.90
C LYS A 139 -6.13 -0.26 -10.55
N SER A 140 -5.04 0.49 -10.43
CA SER A 140 -4.87 1.39 -9.29
C SER A 140 -5.82 2.58 -9.44
N ASP A 141 -6.45 2.98 -8.34
CA ASP A 141 -7.29 4.19 -8.30
C ASP A 141 -6.43 5.46 -8.16
N VAL A 142 -5.13 5.29 -7.93
CA VAL A 142 -4.16 6.37 -7.77
C VAL A 142 -3.16 6.38 -8.92
N SER A 143 -2.99 7.56 -9.52
CA SER A 143 -1.98 7.78 -10.54
C SER A 143 -0.58 7.78 -9.92
N VAL A 144 0.41 7.39 -10.72
CA VAL A 144 1.82 7.49 -10.33
C VAL A 144 2.19 8.91 -9.90
N ARG A 145 1.62 9.93 -10.58
CA ARG A 145 1.81 11.34 -10.23
C ARG A 145 1.34 11.63 -8.80
N LYS A 146 0.12 11.23 -8.45
CA LYS A 146 -0.42 11.40 -7.10
C LYS A 146 0.39 10.62 -6.06
N ALA A 147 0.90 9.43 -6.41
CA ALA A 147 1.79 8.67 -5.53
C ALA A 147 3.12 9.41 -5.25
N ILE A 148 3.72 10.02 -6.28
CA ILE A 148 4.91 10.87 -6.16
C ILE A 148 4.63 12.09 -5.28
N GLU A 149 3.47 12.73 -5.47
CA GLU A 149 3.03 13.86 -4.64
C GLU A 149 2.87 13.44 -3.18
N THR A 150 2.31 12.25 -2.90
CA THR A 150 2.25 11.68 -1.54
C THR A 150 3.65 11.46 -0.96
N PHE A 151 4.57 10.85 -1.72
CA PHE A 151 5.95 10.61 -1.27
C PHE A 151 6.67 11.91 -0.89
N ARG A 152 6.53 12.93 -1.74
CA ARG A 152 7.03 14.27 -1.45
C ARG A 152 6.35 14.82 -0.20
N GLY A 153 5.01 14.83 -0.15
CA GLY A 153 4.21 15.34 0.97
C GLY A 153 4.46 14.71 2.35
N LEU A 154 5.15 13.57 2.44
CA LEU A 154 5.66 13.01 3.70
C LEU A 154 6.66 13.94 4.44
N HIS A 155 6.98 15.14 3.94
CA HIS A 155 7.81 16.17 4.61
C HIS A 155 7.40 16.46 6.07
N ASN A 156 6.18 16.12 6.51
CA ASN A 156 5.60 16.61 7.77
C ASN A 156 5.26 15.54 8.83
N LYS A 157 5.53 14.25 8.59
CA LYS A 157 5.17 13.18 9.56
C LYS A 157 6.30 12.82 10.55
N GLY A 158 7.50 13.36 10.37
CA GLY A 158 8.62 13.19 11.30
C GLY A 158 8.48 14.09 12.52
N LYS A 159 8.11 13.49 13.66
CA LYS A 159 8.02 14.15 14.96
C LYS A 159 9.42 14.56 15.45
N ASN A 160 9.94 15.69 14.98
CA ASN A 160 10.89 16.52 15.70
C ASN A 160 10.95 17.87 14.98
N GLU A 161 10.57 18.96 15.66
CA GLU A 161 10.73 20.34 15.16
C GLU A 161 12.21 20.70 14.84
N ALA A 162 13.15 19.80 15.16
CA ALA A 162 14.58 19.96 14.96
C ALA A 162 15.07 19.49 13.57
N SER A 163 14.30 18.73 12.80
CA SER A 163 14.73 18.22 11.50
C SER A 163 13.81 18.64 10.36
N ILE A 164 14.39 19.19 9.29
CA ILE A 164 13.66 19.66 8.11
C ILE A 164 14.11 18.81 6.92
N ILE A 165 13.17 18.16 6.24
CA ILE A 165 13.47 17.50 4.97
C ILE A 165 13.67 18.60 3.91
N VAL A 166 14.87 18.70 3.37
CA VAL A 166 15.30 19.75 2.43
C VAL A 166 15.08 19.30 0.98
N ASN A 167 15.27 18.01 0.71
CA ASN A 167 15.13 17.46 -0.63
C ASN A 167 14.57 16.03 -0.56
N SER A 168 13.95 15.59 -1.65
CA SER A 168 13.48 14.23 -1.81
C SER A 168 13.80 13.74 -3.21
N HIS A 169 14.51 12.63 -3.30
CA HIS A 169 14.86 11.99 -4.56
C HIS A 169 14.11 10.67 -4.71
N ILE A 170 13.60 10.37 -5.91
CA ILE A 170 12.92 9.10 -6.19
C ILE A 170 13.84 8.26 -7.07
N HIS A 171 14.28 7.13 -6.54
CA HIS A 171 15.16 6.21 -7.27
C HIS A 171 14.37 5.33 -8.24
N HIS A 172 13.25 4.76 -7.79
CA HIS A 172 12.45 3.87 -8.61
C HIS A 172 11.01 3.74 -8.11
N ILE A 173 10.11 3.39 -9.04
CA ILE A 173 8.72 3.09 -8.75
C ILE A 173 8.43 1.67 -9.20
N ARG A 174 7.87 0.86 -8.30
CA ARG A 174 7.44 -0.51 -8.60
C ARG A 174 5.92 -0.59 -8.48
N ILE A 175 5.28 -1.21 -9.45
CA ILE A 175 3.88 -1.62 -9.35
C ILE A 175 3.90 -3.13 -9.09
N VAL A 176 3.44 -3.51 -7.91
CA VAL A 176 3.42 -4.91 -7.49
C VAL A 176 2.00 -5.40 -7.44
N TYR A 177 1.75 -6.51 -8.10
CA TYR A 177 0.45 -7.16 -8.15
C TYR A 177 0.39 -8.32 -7.14
N VAL A 178 -0.53 -8.21 -6.19
CA VAL A 178 -0.76 -9.18 -5.12
C VAL A 178 -1.99 -10.03 -5.45
N PRO A 179 -1.91 -11.38 -5.40
CA PRO A 179 -3.06 -12.24 -5.62
C PRO A 179 -4.02 -12.15 -4.43
N ILE A 180 -5.28 -11.82 -4.68
CA ILE A 180 -6.36 -11.72 -3.70
C ILE A 180 -7.55 -12.52 -4.21
N PHE A 181 -8.05 -13.44 -3.41
CA PHE A 181 -9.30 -14.14 -3.67
C PHE A 181 -10.48 -13.31 -3.18
N TYR A 182 -11.44 -13.06 -4.05
CA TYR A 182 -12.67 -12.35 -3.77
C TYR A 182 -13.81 -13.35 -3.69
N ALA A 183 -14.40 -13.49 -2.50
CA ALA A 183 -15.63 -14.25 -2.27
C ALA A 183 -16.79 -13.27 -2.06
N LYS A 184 -17.70 -13.20 -3.04
CA LYS A 184 -18.91 -12.38 -2.95
C LYS A 184 -20.04 -13.23 -2.39
N TYR A 185 -20.55 -12.85 -1.24
CA TYR A 185 -21.67 -13.48 -0.58
C TYR A 185 -22.94 -12.64 -0.71
N CYS A 186 -24.07 -13.31 -0.81
CA CYS A 186 -25.41 -12.72 -0.76
C CYS A 186 -26.20 -13.34 0.40
N TRP A 187 -26.81 -12.51 1.23
CA TRP A 187 -27.81 -12.95 2.18
C TRP A 187 -29.16 -13.05 1.49
N LYS A 188 -29.67 -14.28 1.28
CA LYS A 188 -30.90 -14.56 0.52
C LYS A 188 -32.10 -13.76 0.98
N LYS A 189 -32.23 -13.53 2.30
CA LYS A 189 -33.40 -12.88 2.89
C LYS A 189 -33.46 -11.39 2.60
N THR A 190 -32.32 -10.71 2.65
CA THR A 190 -32.24 -9.25 2.51
C THR A 190 -31.72 -8.80 1.15
N GLY A 191 -31.11 -9.70 0.37
CA GLY A 191 -30.38 -9.37 -0.86
C GLY A 191 -29.06 -8.64 -0.59
N GLU A 192 -28.65 -8.51 0.67
CA GLU A 192 -27.43 -7.80 1.04
C GLU A 192 -26.20 -8.55 0.54
N HIS A 193 -25.25 -7.81 -0.05
CA HIS A 193 -23.99 -8.38 -0.52
C HIS A 193 -22.80 -7.95 0.34
N ARG A 194 -21.93 -8.91 0.61
CA ARG A 194 -20.64 -8.70 1.30
C ARG A 194 -19.54 -9.35 0.50
N ILE A 195 -18.36 -8.76 0.54
CA ILE A 195 -17.16 -9.33 -0.05
C ILE A 195 -16.20 -9.72 1.07
N ILE A 196 -15.70 -10.95 1.00
CA ILE A 196 -14.54 -11.36 1.79
C ILE A 196 -13.35 -11.42 0.83
N LYS A 197 -12.32 -10.63 1.14
CA LYS A 197 -11.03 -10.70 0.47
C LYS A 197 -10.15 -11.65 1.26
N VAL A 198 -9.53 -12.62 0.60
CA VAL A 198 -8.52 -13.51 1.20
C VAL A 198 -7.20 -13.28 0.49
N ASP A 199 -6.18 -12.93 1.28
CA ASP A 199 -4.84 -12.68 0.79
C ASP A 199 -4.19 -13.99 0.32
N GLY A 200 -3.87 -14.08 -0.97
CA GLY A 200 -3.26 -15.26 -1.59
C GLY A 200 -1.85 -15.56 -1.10
N ARG A 201 -1.25 -14.71 -0.27
CA ARG A 201 0.10 -14.91 0.31
C ARG A 201 0.05 -15.59 1.67
N ASN A 202 -0.89 -15.19 2.53
CA ASN A 202 -0.87 -15.57 3.95
C ASN A 202 -2.24 -16.02 4.48
N CYS A 203 -3.25 -16.09 3.62
CA CYS A 203 -4.60 -16.53 3.96
C CYS A 203 -5.32 -15.63 4.99
N LYS A 204 -4.84 -14.40 5.24
CA LYS A 204 -5.58 -13.42 6.04
C LYS A 204 -6.80 -12.94 5.28
N SER A 205 -7.91 -12.77 5.98
CA SER A 205 -9.18 -12.36 5.40
C SER A 205 -9.67 -11.02 5.94
N GLU A 206 -10.33 -10.25 5.06
CA GLU A 206 -10.92 -8.96 5.38
C GLU A 206 -12.32 -8.85 4.77
N VAL A 207 -13.25 -8.25 5.52
CA VAL A 207 -14.65 -8.09 5.09
C VAL A 207 -14.91 -6.68 4.59
N TYR A 208 -15.54 -6.60 3.42
CA TYR A 208 -15.93 -5.37 2.74
C TYR A 208 -17.44 -5.33 2.49
N THR A 209 -17.98 -4.12 2.46
CA THR A 209 -19.37 -3.83 2.06
C THR A 209 -19.35 -3.33 0.63
N LEU A 210 -20.29 -3.79 -0.19
CA LEU A 210 -20.55 -3.22 -1.52
C LEU A 210 -21.47 -2.01 -1.45
#